data_AF-A0A1M4YSH9-F1
#
_entry.id   AF-A0A1M4YSH9-F1
#
_cell.length_a   1.000
_cell.length_b   1.000
_cell.length_c   1.000
_cell.angle_alpha   90.00
_cell.angle_beta   90.00
_cell.angle_gamma   90.00
#
_symmetry.space_group_name_H-M   'P 1'
#
loop_
_entity.id
_entity.type
_entity.pdbx_description
1 polymer ?
#
loop_
_entity_poly.entity_id
_entity_poly.type
_entity_poly.pdbx_seq_one_letter_code
_entity_poly.pdbx_strand_id
1 'polypeptide(L)'
;MKLLYLSLFFTFSISLFNCQSRYSPIKMNKELTTLTKSKLVLQSEINSLISEGKCKYLIKERNYAAPVGLTAKRDLKNAAKGIDEWVELDKGNAYVLTNYKWILIDNFGSSQLHVDFDTLYCNE
;
A
#
# COMPACT_ATOMS: atom_id res chain seq x y z
N MET A 1 55.20 -3.73 33.24
CA MET A 1 54.01 -2.86 33.28
C MET A 1 53.74 -2.33 31.88
N LYS A 2 52.66 -2.79 31.22
CA LYS A 2 51.86 -2.09 30.20
C LYS A 2 50.80 -3.07 29.67
N LEU A 3 49.62 -3.04 30.29
CA LEU A 3 48.40 -3.57 29.70
C LEU A 3 47.99 -2.65 28.55
N LEU A 4 47.92 -3.18 27.34
CA LEU A 4 47.26 -2.51 26.21
C LEU A 4 45.83 -3.06 26.13
N TYR A 5 44.89 -2.31 26.71
CA TYR A 5 43.45 -2.49 26.49
C TYR A 5 43.11 -1.97 25.09
N LEU A 6 42.81 -2.87 24.16
CA LEU A 6 42.22 -2.51 22.87
C LEU A 6 40.70 -2.71 22.98
N SER A 7 40.01 -1.65 23.37
CA SER A 7 38.54 -1.61 23.33
C SER A 7 38.09 -1.56 21.87
N LEU A 8 37.64 -2.70 21.34
CA LEU A 8 37.02 -2.80 20.02
C LEU A 8 35.58 -2.25 20.10
N PHE A 9 35.41 -0.95 19.84
CA PHE A 9 34.08 -0.37 19.64
C PHE A 9 33.54 -0.83 18.29
N PHE A 10 32.72 -1.88 18.30
CA PHE A 10 31.95 -2.33 17.14
C PHE A 10 30.76 -1.37 16.95
N THR A 11 30.98 -0.24 16.28
CA THR A 11 29.89 0.64 15.86
C THR A 11 29.15 -0.02 14.70
N PHE A 12 28.15 -0.83 15.03
CA PHE A 12 27.18 -1.36 14.07
C PHE A 12 26.25 -0.22 13.64
N SER A 13 26.68 0.56 12.63
CA SER A 13 25.82 1.52 11.96
C SER A 13 24.81 0.75 11.10
N ILE A 14 23.70 0.36 11.71
CA ILE A 14 22.51 -0.07 10.96
C ILE A 14 21.95 1.19 10.31
N SER A 15 22.33 1.43 9.07
CA SER A 15 21.61 2.36 8.20
C SER A 15 20.24 1.74 7.91
N LEU A 16 19.29 1.93 8.83
CA LEU A 16 17.87 1.76 8.55
C LEU A 16 17.51 2.83 7.53
N PHE A 17 17.62 2.50 6.24
CA PHE A 17 16.97 3.26 5.19
C PHE A 17 15.46 3.17 5.46
N ASN A 18 14.94 4.13 6.23
CA ASN A 18 13.52 4.34 6.35
C ASN A 18 13.02 4.72 4.95
N CYS A 19 12.48 3.76 4.23
CA CYS A 19 11.62 4.01 3.09
C CYS A 19 10.37 4.69 3.67
N GLN A 20 10.45 6.00 3.93
CA GLN A 20 9.35 6.76 4.49
C GLN A 20 8.27 6.85 3.42
N SER A 21 7.32 5.94 3.50
CA SER A 21 6.07 6.07 2.76
C SER A 21 5.45 7.41 3.15
N ARG A 22 4.97 8.16 2.15
CA ARG A 22 4.43 9.52 2.36
C ARG A 22 3.19 9.51 3.27
N TYR A 23 2.57 8.34 3.45
CA TYR A 23 1.37 8.10 4.24
C TYR A 23 1.60 6.89 5.15
N SER A 24 1.20 6.98 6.43
CA SER A 24 1.10 5.81 7.30
C SER A 24 -0.04 4.90 6.85
N PRO A 25 -0.04 3.60 7.20
CA PRO A 25 -1.09 2.67 6.79
C PRO A 25 -2.50 3.12 7.20
N ILE A 26 -2.64 3.66 8.41
CA ILE A 26 -3.92 4.20 8.93
C ILE A 26 -4.39 5.38 8.08
N LYS A 27 -3.48 6.32 7.76
CA LYS A 27 -3.83 7.48 6.93
C LYS A 27 -4.16 7.06 5.50
N MET A 28 -3.40 6.11 4.94
CA MET A 28 -3.64 5.56 3.61
C MET A 28 -5.03 4.96 3.49
N ASN A 29 -5.38 4.04 4.40
CA ASN A 29 -6.69 3.39 4.40
C ASN A 29 -7.82 4.40 4.57
N LYS A 30 -7.70 5.34 5.52
CA LYS A 30 -8.71 6.38 5.75
C LYS A 30 -8.97 7.21 4.48
N GLU A 31 -7.91 7.62 3.80
CA GLU A 31 -8.02 8.49 2.62
C GLU A 31 -8.58 7.73 1.43
N LEU A 32 -8.09 6.51 1.18
CA LEU A 32 -8.61 5.67 0.10
C LEU A 32 -10.09 5.35 0.28
N THR A 33 -10.56 5.03 1.49
CA THR A 33 -11.99 4.82 1.75
C THR A 33 -12.85 6.03 1.35
N THR A 34 -12.31 7.26 1.42
CA THR A 34 -13.04 8.46 0.98
C THR A 34 -12.92 8.78 -0.51
N LEU A 35 -11.95 8.17 -1.19
CA LEU A 35 -11.62 8.46 -2.59
C LEU A 35 -12.09 7.35 -3.54
N THR A 36 -12.30 6.12 -3.05
CA THR A 36 -12.87 5.00 -3.81
C THR A 36 -14.37 4.92 -3.64
N LYS A 37 -15.06 4.49 -4.69
CA LYS A 37 -16.46 4.06 -4.64
C LYS A 37 -16.58 2.64 -4.09
N SER A 38 -15.60 1.79 -4.40
CA SER A 38 -15.51 0.42 -3.93
C SER A 38 -15.27 0.37 -2.42
N LYS A 39 -15.81 -0.65 -1.74
CA LYS A 39 -15.62 -0.83 -0.30
C LYS A 39 -14.20 -1.29 0.00
N LEU A 40 -13.47 -0.52 0.83
CA LEU A 40 -12.21 -1.00 1.42
C LEU A 40 -12.52 -2.06 2.49
N VAL A 41 -11.90 -3.23 2.37
CA VAL A 41 -11.85 -4.25 3.41
C VAL A 41 -10.43 -4.26 4.01
N LEU A 42 -10.33 -4.25 5.33
CA LEU A 42 -9.03 -4.27 6.00
C LEU A 42 -8.39 -5.65 5.90
N GLN A 43 -7.07 -5.69 5.73
CA GLN A 43 -6.30 -6.95 5.74
C GLN A 43 -6.50 -7.77 7.03
N SER A 44 -6.74 -7.10 8.16
CA SER A 44 -7.02 -7.76 9.44
C SER A 44 -8.38 -8.47 9.49
N GLU A 45 -9.31 -8.10 8.61
CA GLU A 45 -10.70 -8.59 8.60
C GLU A 45 -10.96 -9.58 7.47
N ILE A 46 -10.11 -9.60 6.43
CA ILE A 46 -10.42 -10.38 5.22
C ILE A 46 -10.55 -11.88 5.50
N ASN A 47 -9.68 -12.45 6.35
CA ASN A 47 -9.71 -13.89 6.62
C ASN A 47 -11.03 -14.33 7.28
N SER A 48 -11.56 -13.56 8.23
CA SER A 48 -12.85 -13.87 8.85
C SER A 48 -13.98 -13.75 7.82
N LEU A 49 -14.00 -12.66 7.03
CA LEU A 49 -15.04 -12.43 6.02
C LEU A 49 -15.08 -13.51 4.93
N ILE A 50 -13.92 -14.01 4.49
CA ILE A 50 -13.86 -15.14 3.55
C ILE A 50 -14.37 -16.42 4.21
N SER A 51 -13.93 -16.71 5.44
CA SER A 51 -14.33 -17.93 6.16
C SER A 51 -15.83 -17.99 6.47
N GLU A 52 -16.44 -16.82 6.69
CA GLU A 52 -17.88 -16.66 6.92
C GLU A 52 -18.70 -16.62 5.62
N GLY A 53 -18.05 -16.72 4.45
CA GLY A 53 -18.71 -16.63 3.15
C GLY A 53 -19.30 -15.26 2.83
N LYS A 54 -18.92 -14.22 3.60
CA LYS A 54 -19.36 -12.83 3.39
C LYS A 54 -18.61 -12.15 2.25
N CYS A 55 -17.38 -12.56 1.99
CA CYS A 55 -16.61 -12.10 0.85
C CYS A 55 -16.01 -13.29 0.08
N LYS A 56 -15.67 -13.06 -1.19
CA LYS A 56 -14.84 -13.95 -2.00
C LYS A 56 -13.82 -13.15 -2.78
N TYR A 57 -12.62 -13.71 -2.93
CA TYR A 57 -11.63 -13.17 -3.85
C TYR A 57 -12.10 -13.34 -5.30
N LEU A 58 -11.88 -12.30 -6.10
CA LEU A 58 -12.06 -12.33 -7.54
C LEU A 58 -10.69 -12.45 -8.21
N ILE A 59 -9.82 -11.47 -7.96
CA ILE A 59 -8.42 -11.45 -8.41
C ILE A 59 -7.53 -11.04 -7.23
N LYS A 60 -6.35 -11.66 -7.13
CA LYS A 60 -5.35 -11.36 -6.11
C LYS A 60 -4.09 -10.78 -6.73
N GLU A 61 -3.30 -10.09 -5.91
CA GLU A 61 -1.95 -9.62 -6.23
C GLU A 61 -1.93 -8.64 -7.41
N ARG A 62 -2.97 -7.82 -7.55
CA ARG A 62 -3.03 -6.82 -8.60
C ARG A 62 -2.09 -5.66 -8.25
N ASN A 63 -1.10 -5.43 -9.09
CA ASN A 63 -0.24 -4.26 -9.02
C ASN A 63 -0.77 -3.16 -9.96
N TYR A 64 -0.86 -1.93 -9.45
CA TYR A 64 -1.25 -0.77 -10.24
C TYR A 64 -0.32 0.41 -9.98
N ALA A 65 0.33 0.87 -11.05
CA ALA A 65 1.11 2.10 -11.06
C ALA A 65 0.20 3.28 -11.43
N ALA A 66 -0.21 4.06 -10.42
CA ALA A 66 -1.09 5.19 -10.61
C ALA A 66 -0.44 6.28 -11.47
N PRO A 67 -1.17 6.97 -12.35
CA PRO A 67 -0.67 8.16 -13.04
C PRO A 67 -0.09 9.20 -12.06
N VAL A 68 1.02 9.82 -12.43
CA VAL A 68 1.71 10.81 -11.59
C VAL A 68 0.84 12.04 -11.39
N GLY A 69 0.55 12.37 -10.14
CA GLY A 69 -0.29 13.49 -9.74
C GLY A 69 0.47 14.74 -9.29
N LEU A 70 1.80 14.70 -9.22
CA LEU A 70 2.71 15.75 -8.69
C LEU A 70 2.60 16.02 -7.18
N THR A 71 1.55 15.54 -6.51
CA THR A 71 1.37 15.61 -5.06
C THR A 71 0.83 14.28 -4.56
N ALA A 72 1.18 13.88 -3.33
CA ALA A 72 0.71 12.62 -2.77
C ALA A 72 -0.83 12.49 -2.78
N LYS A 73 -1.56 13.58 -2.52
CA LYS A 73 -3.03 13.59 -2.58
C LYS A 73 -3.57 13.31 -3.98
N ARG A 74 -2.94 13.88 -5.02
CA ARG A 74 -3.33 13.61 -6.42
C ARG A 74 -2.95 12.20 -6.84
N ASP A 75 -1.79 11.70 -6.39
CA ASP A 75 -1.39 10.31 -6.61
C ASP A 75 -2.42 9.34 -5.99
N LEU A 76 -2.87 9.58 -4.75
CA LEU A 76 -3.92 8.80 -4.11
C LEU A 76 -5.24 8.86 -4.90
N LYS A 77 -5.64 10.04 -5.37
CA LYS A 77 -6.86 10.18 -6.18
C LYS A 77 -6.78 9.37 -7.48
N ASN A 78 -5.62 9.35 -8.12
CA ASN A 78 -5.38 8.57 -9.32
C ASN A 78 -5.36 7.06 -9.01
N ALA A 79 -4.74 6.65 -7.91
CA ALA A 79 -4.76 5.27 -7.42
C ALA A 79 -6.19 4.79 -7.12
N ALA A 80 -6.98 5.59 -6.41
CA ALA A 80 -8.37 5.29 -6.10
C ALA A 80 -9.23 5.09 -7.35
N LYS A 81 -9.06 5.94 -8.37
CA LYS A 81 -9.75 5.77 -9.66
C LYS A 81 -9.39 4.44 -10.33
N GLY A 82 -8.09 4.09 -10.35
CA GLY A 82 -7.65 2.82 -10.93
C GLY A 82 -8.14 1.60 -10.14
N ILE A 83 -8.19 1.68 -8.80
CA ILE A 83 -8.78 0.63 -7.97
C ILE A 83 -10.25 0.42 -8.33
N ASP A 84 -11.05 1.49 -8.41
CA ASP A 84 -12.47 1.40 -8.78
C ASP A 84 -12.66 0.81 -10.18
N GLU A 85 -11.86 1.24 -11.16
CA GLU A 85 -11.90 0.71 -12.52
C GLU A 85 -11.62 -0.81 -12.54
N TRP A 86 -10.61 -1.26 -11.79
CA TRP A 86 -10.27 -2.68 -11.71
C TRP A 86 -11.30 -3.51 -10.94
N VAL A 87 -11.84 -2.99 -9.84
CA VAL A 87 -12.93 -3.65 -9.11
C VAL A 87 -14.16 -3.81 -10.01
N GLU A 88 -14.52 -2.79 -10.78
CA GLU A 88 -15.64 -2.84 -11.72
C GLU A 88 -15.38 -3.86 -12.85
N LEU A 89 -14.19 -3.84 -13.46
CA LEU A 89 -13.81 -4.79 -14.51
C LEU A 89 -13.82 -6.24 -14.03
N ASP A 90 -13.39 -6.49 -12.79
CA ASP A 90 -13.41 -7.80 -12.16
C ASP A 90 -14.82 -8.23 -11.71
N LYS A 91 -15.83 -7.36 -11.87
CA LYS A 91 -17.22 -7.53 -11.40
C LYS A 91 -17.33 -7.65 -9.88
N GLY A 92 -16.45 -6.94 -9.16
CA GLY A 92 -16.44 -6.83 -7.71
C GLY A 92 -17.16 -5.59 -7.20
N ASN A 93 -17.17 -5.46 -5.87
CA ASN A 93 -17.68 -4.29 -5.15
C ASN A 93 -16.77 -3.85 -3.99
N ALA A 94 -15.69 -4.58 -3.75
CA ALA A 94 -14.78 -4.35 -2.66
C ALA A 94 -13.33 -4.65 -3.06
N TYR A 95 -12.39 -4.14 -2.27
CA TYR A 95 -10.97 -4.40 -2.44
C TYR A 95 -10.24 -4.45 -1.10
N VAL A 96 -9.07 -5.09 -1.09
CA VAL A 96 -8.13 -5.09 0.04
C VAL A 96 -6.83 -4.49 -0.46
N LEU A 97 -6.42 -3.36 0.12
CA LEU A 97 -5.08 -2.83 -0.12
C LEU A 97 -4.06 -3.70 0.63
N THR A 98 -3.18 -4.39 -0.10
CA THR A 98 -2.16 -5.27 0.48
C THR A 98 -0.85 -4.52 0.72
N ASN A 99 -0.47 -3.63 -0.19
CA ASN A 99 0.76 -2.85 -0.09
C ASN A 99 0.68 -1.54 -0.91
N TYR A 100 1.57 -0.60 -0.61
CA TYR A 100 1.72 0.64 -1.36
C TYR A 100 3.13 1.23 -1.23
N LYS A 101 3.61 1.86 -2.30
CA LYS A 101 4.93 2.53 -2.31
C LYS A 101 4.98 3.67 -3.32
N TRP A 102 5.69 4.74 -2.98
CA TRP A 102 6.10 5.75 -3.97
C TRP A 102 7.45 5.34 -4.53
N ILE A 103 7.50 5.10 -5.83
CA ILE A 103 8.73 4.76 -6.55
C ILE A 103 9.23 6.02 -7.27
N LEU A 104 10.52 6.35 -7.12
CA LEU A 104 11.14 7.41 -7.91
C LEU A 104 11.19 6.99 -9.38
N ILE A 105 10.75 7.88 -10.26
CA ILE A 105 10.70 7.63 -11.71
C ILE A 105 11.69 8.49 -12.50
N ASP A 106 12.31 9.47 -11.84
CA ASP A 106 13.39 10.26 -12.41
C ASP A 106 14.40 10.69 -11.34
N ASN A 107 15.51 11.27 -11.80
CA ASN A 107 16.56 11.83 -10.94
C ASN A 107 16.22 13.23 -10.41
N PHE A 108 15.06 13.79 -10.78
CA PHE A 108 14.60 15.12 -10.36
C PHE A 108 13.67 15.06 -9.14
N GLY A 109 13.39 13.86 -8.63
CA GLY A 109 12.58 13.63 -7.44
C GLY A 109 11.11 13.36 -7.72
N SER A 110 10.71 13.20 -8.99
CA SER A 110 9.38 12.74 -9.33
C SER A 110 9.19 11.31 -8.86
N SER A 111 8.04 11.05 -8.24
CA SER A 111 7.66 9.70 -7.82
C SER A 111 6.26 9.35 -8.26
N GLN A 112 6.05 8.05 -8.43
CA GLN A 112 4.79 7.45 -8.83
C GLN A 112 4.30 6.55 -7.70
N LEU A 113 3.01 6.65 -7.36
CA LEU A 113 2.39 5.74 -6.39
C LEU A 113 2.06 4.41 -7.07
N HIS A 114 2.59 3.33 -6.50
CA HIS A 114 2.25 1.95 -6.83
C HIS A 114 1.42 1.38 -5.68
N VAL A 115 0.29 0.74 -6.00
CA VAL A 115 -0.57 0.07 -5.04
C VAL A 115 -0.72 -1.39 -5.43
N ASP A 116 -0.64 -2.26 -4.44
CA ASP A 116 -0.94 -3.68 -4.56
C ASP A 116 -2.28 -3.92 -3.85
N PHE A 117 -3.22 -4.57 -4.52
CA PHE A 117 -4.53 -4.85 -3.95
C PHE A 117 -5.17 -6.12 -4.53
N ASP A 118 -6.12 -6.65 -3.78
CA ASP A 118 -6.98 -7.74 -4.22
C ASP A 118 -8.38 -7.19 -4.50
N THR A 119 -9.08 -7.74 -5.50
CA THR A 119 -10.48 -7.42 -5.79
C THR A 119 -11.40 -8.49 -5.21
N LEU A 120 -12.52 -8.04 -4.68
CA LEU A 120 -13.46 -8.87 -3.94
C LEU A 120 -14.88 -8.65 -4.43
N TYR A 121 -15.68 -9.70 -4.27
CA TYR A 121 -17.11 -9.57 -4.19
C TYR A 121 -17.54 -9.88 -2.76
N CYS A 122 -18.13 -8.92 -2.07
CA CYS A 122 -18.69 -9.09 -0.74
C CYS A 122 -20.21 -9.01 -0.81
N ASN A 123 -20.86 -9.99 -0.20
CA ASN A 123 -22.30 -9.96 0.05
C ASN A 123 -22.54 -8.89 1.12
N GLU A 124 -23.43 -7.95 0.82
CA GLU A 124 -23.87 -6.93 1.79
C GLU A 124 -24.66 -7.53 2.94
#